data_AF-W7C2Y6-F1
#
_entry.id   AF-W7C2Y6-F1
#
_cell.length_a   1.000
_cell.length_b   1.000
_cell.length_c   1.000
_cell.angle_alpha   90.00
_cell.angle_beta   90.00
_cell.angle_gamma   90.00
#
_symmetry.space_group_name_H-M   'P 1'
#
loop_
_entity.id
_entity.type
_entity.pdbx_description
1 polymer ?
#
loop_
_entity_poly.entity_id
_entity_poly.type
_entity_poly.pdbx_seq_one_letter_code
_entity_poly.pdbx_strand_id
1 'polypeptide(L)'
;MDKIFDGFSIEASVPEALIIKYKDRVPEEILEAWQNYGFGTLMDGYLKLVNPQEYEEILEESSERYKDSVVLFTTAMGDILIWSDGYVRLLNYRYGIVKTIMSKFKFFFQSLESEKFKSDYLMWKPYQEAVKKTGNTCL
;
A
#
# COMPACT_ATOMS: atom_id res chain seq x y z
N MET A 1 -4.38 -8.21 16.11
CA MET A 1 -3.15 -8.24 15.30
C MET A 1 -3.50 -9.07 14.08
N ASP A 2 -3.52 -8.43 12.91
CA ASP A 2 -4.20 -8.96 11.72
C ASP A 2 -3.33 -10.03 11.04
N LYS A 3 -3.94 -11.17 10.69
CA LYS A 3 -3.26 -12.30 10.02
C LYS A 3 -2.58 -11.90 8.71
N ILE A 4 -2.99 -10.79 8.12
CA ILE A 4 -2.41 -10.29 6.87
C ILE A 4 -0.93 -9.88 7.00
N PHE A 5 -0.46 -9.63 8.23
CA PHE A 5 0.95 -9.35 8.52
C PHE A 5 1.76 -10.62 8.82
N ASP A 6 1.15 -11.81 8.78
CA ASP A 6 1.89 -13.07 8.85
C ASP A 6 2.81 -13.16 7.63
N GLY A 7 4.11 -13.35 7.87
CA GLY A 7 5.13 -13.33 6.81
C GLY A 7 5.52 -11.93 6.33
N PHE A 8 5.20 -10.88 7.10
CA PHE A 8 5.71 -9.53 6.83
C PHE A 8 7.25 -9.54 6.81
N SER A 9 7.84 -9.01 5.75
CA SER A 9 9.28 -8.84 5.61
C SER A 9 9.64 -7.37 5.83
N ILE A 10 10.24 -7.08 6.99
CA ILE A 10 10.71 -5.73 7.32
C ILE A 10 11.93 -5.35 6.47
N GLU A 11 11.89 -4.15 5.93
CA GLU A 11 13.02 -3.53 5.22
C GLU A 11 13.71 -2.47 6.08
N ALA A 12 12.93 -1.68 6.83
CA ALA A 12 13.46 -0.63 7.69
C ALA A 12 12.49 -0.30 8.83
N SER A 13 13.02 0.07 9.99
CA SER A 13 12.22 0.66 11.07
C SER A 13 11.76 2.07 10.70
N VAL A 14 10.55 2.45 11.12
CA VAL A 14 10.06 3.83 10.90
C VAL A 14 10.59 4.78 11.97
N PRO A 15 11.25 5.89 11.61
CA PRO A 15 11.70 6.89 12.58
C PRO A 15 10.52 7.55 13.31
N GLU A 16 10.68 7.80 14.61
CA GLU A 16 9.65 8.46 15.43
C GLU A 16 9.23 9.83 14.86
N ALA A 17 10.19 10.58 14.30
CA ALA A 17 9.91 11.85 13.64
C ALA A 17 8.91 11.71 12.47
N LEU A 18 8.93 10.59 11.75
CA LEU A 18 7.99 10.31 10.67
C LEU A 18 6.60 9.99 11.23
N ILE A 19 6.52 9.18 12.29
CA ILE A 19 5.26 8.91 12.99
C ILE A 19 4.60 10.21 13.44
N ILE A 20 5.37 11.12 14.05
CA ILE A 20 4.88 12.44 14.47
C ILE A 20 4.41 13.28 13.27
N LYS A 21 5.21 13.32 12.18
CA LYS A 21 4.89 14.09 10.96
C LYS A 21 3.56 13.67 10.33
N TYR A 22 3.21 12.39 10.37
CA TYR A 22 2.04 11.84 9.71
C TYR A 22 0.86 11.52 10.64
N LYS A 23 0.99 11.73 11.96
CA LYS A 23 -0.01 11.35 12.96
C LYS A 23 -1.45 11.77 12.63
N ASP A 24 -1.65 12.98 12.11
CA ASP A 24 -2.96 13.51 11.76
C ASP A 24 -3.23 13.51 10.23
N ARG A 25 -2.34 12.88 9.46
CA ARG A 25 -2.40 12.83 7.98
C ARG A 25 -2.74 11.45 7.43
N VAL A 26 -2.63 10.41 8.24
CA VAL A 26 -2.96 9.02 7.87
C VAL A 26 -3.88 8.40 8.92
N PRO A 27 -4.58 7.31 8.58
CA PRO A 27 -5.35 6.53 9.55
C PRO A 27 -4.48 5.98 10.67
N GLU A 28 -5.04 5.84 11.87
CA GLU A 28 -4.36 5.32 13.06
C GLU A 28 -3.76 3.93 12.80
N GLU A 29 -4.47 3.09 12.03
CA GLU A 29 -4.02 1.74 11.70
C GLU A 29 -2.73 1.73 10.85
N ILE A 30 -2.42 2.81 10.11
CA ILE A 30 -1.13 2.96 9.41
C ILE A 30 -0.02 3.31 10.41
N LEU A 31 -0.28 4.19 11.37
CA LEU A 31 0.70 4.53 12.41
C LEU A 31 1.04 3.30 13.24
N GLU A 32 0.03 2.53 13.64
CA GLU A 32 0.21 1.25 14.33
C GLU A 32 1.02 0.26 13.50
N ALA A 33 0.73 0.14 12.19
CA ALA A 33 1.48 -0.74 11.31
C ALA A 33 2.96 -0.32 11.20
N TRP A 34 3.23 0.98 11.03
CA TRP A 34 4.59 1.50 10.99
C TRP A 34 5.36 1.29 12.30
N GLN A 35 4.71 1.49 13.45
CA GLN A 35 5.33 1.31 14.76
C GLN A 35 5.62 -0.16 15.07
N ASN A 36 4.73 -1.07 14.68
CA ASN A 36 4.86 -2.49 15.01
C ASN A 36 5.74 -3.26 14.01
N TYR A 37 5.69 -2.90 12.73
CA TYR A 37 6.30 -3.69 11.66
C TYR A 37 7.36 -2.95 10.85
N GLY A 38 7.39 -1.61 10.88
CA GLY A 38 8.29 -0.83 10.02
C GLY A 38 7.76 -0.66 8.60
N PHE A 39 8.64 -0.23 7.70
CA PHE A 39 8.45 -0.34 6.25
C PHE A 39 8.83 -1.74 5.80
N GLY A 40 8.13 -2.25 4.79
CA GLY A 40 8.38 -3.60 4.30
C GLY A 40 7.22 -4.16 3.50
N THR A 41 7.29 -5.46 3.21
CA THR A 41 6.33 -6.12 2.31
C THR A 41 5.46 -7.14 3.03
N LEU A 42 4.24 -7.29 2.54
CA LEU A 42 3.26 -8.30 2.92
C LEU A 42 2.68 -8.98 1.67
N MET A 43 1.87 -10.02 1.88
CA MET A 43 1.23 -10.78 0.80
C MET A 43 2.24 -11.36 -0.20
N ASP A 44 3.26 -12.04 0.32
CA ASP A 44 4.36 -12.62 -0.46
C ASP A 44 4.99 -11.59 -1.40
N GLY A 45 5.33 -10.40 -0.87
CA GLY A 45 5.93 -9.32 -1.65
C GLY A 45 4.97 -8.49 -2.50
N TYR A 46 3.69 -8.88 -2.62
CA TYR A 46 2.78 -8.15 -3.52
C TYR A 46 2.53 -6.71 -3.11
N LEU A 47 2.37 -6.44 -1.80
CA LEU A 47 2.05 -5.12 -1.28
C LEU A 47 3.18 -4.66 -0.36
N LYS A 48 3.61 -3.42 -0.50
CA LYS A 48 4.67 -2.82 0.29
C LYS A 48 4.12 -1.66 1.09
N LEU A 49 4.30 -1.67 2.41
CA LEU A 49 4.06 -0.54 3.30
C LEU A 49 5.29 0.37 3.23
N VAL A 50 5.10 1.60 2.73
CA VAL A 50 6.22 2.44 2.29
C VAL A 50 6.43 3.67 3.16
N ASN A 51 7.62 4.26 3.05
CA ASN A 51 7.88 5.62 3.44
C ASN A 51 7.21 6.58 2.45
N PRO A 52 6.21 7.39 2.85
CA PRO A 52 5.50 8.25 1.90
C PRO A 52 6.41 9.29 1.23
N GLN A 53 7.51 9.69 1.89
CA GLN A 53 8.40 10.72 1.38
C GLN A 53 9.15 10.30 0.11
N GLU A 54 9.39 9.00 -0.08
CA GLU A 54 10.07 8.46 -1.26
C GLU A 54 9.20 8.53 -2.52
N TYR A 55 7.91 8.83 -2.37
CA TYR A 55 6.94 8.84 -3.47
C TYR A 55 6.32 10.23 -3.70
N GLU A 56 6.77 11.26 -2.97
CA GLU A 56 6.25 12.63 -3.12
C GLU A 56 6.45 13.14 -4.57
N GLU A 57 7.65 12.98 -5.14
CA GLU A 57 7.98 13.39 -6.51
C GLU A 57 7.15 12.63 -7.57
N ILE A 58 7.10 11.29 -7.46
CA ILE A 58 6.32 10.45 -8.39
C ILE A 58 4.85 10.87 -8.38
N LEU A 59 4.28 11.16 -7.21
CA LEU A 59 2.88 11.56 -7.09
C LEU A 59 2.64 12.96 -7.66
N GLU A 60 3.57 13.89 -7.43
CA GLU A 60 3.51 15.25 -7.96
C GLU A 60 3.53 15.27 -9.49
N GLU A 61 4.41 14.46 -10.11
CA GLU A 61 4.54 14.37 -11.56
C GLU A 61 3.38 13.61 -12.21
N SER A 62 2.89 12.56 -11.56
CA SER A 62 1.94 11.64 -12.17
C SER A 62 0.47 11.98 -11.94
N SER A 63 0.16 12.88 -11.00
CA SER A 63 -1.23 13.24 -10.71
C SER A 63 -1.42 14.66 -10.24
N GLU A 64 -2.03 15.51 -11.09
CA GLU A 64 -2.41 16.87 -10.70
C GLU A 64 -3.39 16.94 -9.53
N ARG A 65 -4.24 15.92 -9.40
CA ARG A 65 -5.30 15.89 -8.38
C ARG A 65 -4.80 15.42 -7.02
N TYR A 66 -3.80 14.55 -6.99
CA TYR A 66 -3.42 13.83 -5.78
C TYR A 66 -2.03 14.20 -5.24
N LYS A 67 -1.42 15.29 -5.73
CA LYS A 67 -0.08 15.76 -5.33
C LYS A 67 0.15 15.79 -3.81
N ASP A 68 -0.85 16.24 -3.06
CA ASP A 68 -0.76 16.39 -1.59
C ASP A 68 -1.21 15.15 -0.81
N SER A 69 -1.56 14.06 -1.51
CA SER A 69 -2.03 12.81 -0.88
C SER A 69 -0.86 12.03 -0.28
N VAL A 70 -1.15 11.19 0.71
CA VAL A 70 -0.11 10.37 1.35
C VAL A 70 -0.08 9.00 0.70
N VAL A 71 1.07 8.60 0.14
CA VAL A 71 1.28 7.24 -0.34
C VAL A 71 1.41 6.30 0.86
N LEU A 72 0.52 5.32 0.95
CA LEU A 72 0.51 4.33 2.02
C LEU A 72 1.19 3.03 1.60
N PHE A 73 0.89 2.59 0.38
CA PHE A 73 1.43 1.35 -0.15
C PHE A 73 1.81 1.45 -1.61
N THR A 74 2.70 0.57 -2.05
CA THR A 74 2.89 0.25 -3.46
C THR A 74 2.61 -1.23 -3.72
N THR A 75 2.24 -1.56 -4.95
CA THR A 75 2.17 -2.95 -5.39
C THR A 75 3.47 -3.34 -6.09
N ALA A 76 3.85 -4.62 -6.05
CA ALA A 76 4.94 -5.19 -6.86
C ALA A 76 4.73 -5.02 -8.38
N MET A 77 3.54 -4.57 -8.77
CA MET A 77 3.16 -4.30 -10.15
C MET A 77 3.27 -2.82 -10.53
N GLY A 78 3.81 -1.98 -9.63
CA GLY A 78 4.09 -0.57 -9.87
C GLY A 78 2.90 0.37 -9.63
N ASP A 79 1.82 -0.08 -9.00
CA ASP A 79 0.69 0.79 -8.65
C ASP A 79 0.86 1.40 -7.26
N ILE A 80 0.23 2.56 -7.03
CA ILE A 80 0.31 3.31 -5.78
C ILE A 80 -1.06 3.33 -5.09
N LEU A 81 -1.08 3.03 -3.79
CA LEU A 81 -2.25 3.22 -2.94
C LEU A 81 -2.04 4.47 -2.09
N ILE A 82 -2.96 5.42 -2.22
CA ILE A 82 -2.91 6.69 -1.50
C ILE A 82 -4.05 6.83 -0.50
N TRP A 83 -3.81 7.65 0.51
CA TRP A 83 -4.84 8.22 1.38
C TRP A 83 -5.20 9.62 0.91
N SER A 84 -6.48 9.82 0.56
CA SER A 84 -7.01 11.08 0.06
C SER A 84 -8.47 11.23 0.46
N ASP A 85 -8.81 12.38 1.06
CA ASP A 85 -10.18 12.78 1.42
C ASP A 85 -10.95 11.75 2.28
N GLY A 86 -10.25 10.97 3.11
CA GLY A 86 -10.86 9.91 3.92
C GLY A 86 -11.03 8.56 3.20
N TYR A 87 -10.47 8.42 1.99
CA TYR A 87 -10.58 7.21 1.17
C TYR A 87 -9.20 6.61 0.86
N VAL A 88 -9.15 5.28 0.74
CA VAL A 88 -8.04 4.61 0.08
C VAL A 88 -8.32 4.59 -1.41
N ARG A 89 -7.39 5.13 -2.19
CA ARG A 89 -7.47 5.14 -3.66
C ARG A 89 -6.29 4.40 -4.25
N LEU A 90 -6.56 3.61 -5.29
CA LEU A 90 -5.54 2.98 -6.12
C LEU A 90 -5.32 3.84 -7.35
N LEU A 91 -4.10 4.35 -7.51
CA LEU A 91 -3.56 4.88 -8.75
C LEU A 91 -2.97 3.70 -9.51
N ASN A 92 -3.76 3.13 -10.41
CA ASN A 92 -3.36 1.97 -11.20
C ASN A 92 -2.71 2.47 -12.50
N TYR A 93 -1.38 2.57 -12.48
CA TYR A 93 -0.62 3.07 -13.62
C TYR A 93 -0.66 2.08 -14.78
N ARG A 94 -0.73 0.77 -14.51
CA ARG A 94 -0.80 -0.28 -15.54
C ARG A 94 -1.99 -0.10 -16.49
N TYR A 95 -3.11 0.38 -15.96
CA TYR A 95 -4.34 0.58 -16.72
C TYR A 95 -4.71 2.06 -16.90
N GLY A 96 -3.91 3.00 -16.37
CA GLY A 96 -4.18 4.43 -16.45
C GLY A 96 -5.47 4.86 -15.75
N ILE A 97 -5.85 4.21 -14.65
CA ILE A 97 -7.10 4.47 -13.94
C ILE A 97 -6.88 4.78 -12.46
N VAL A 98 -7.75 5.62 -11.90
CA VAL A 98 -7.84 5.84 -10.47
C VAL A 98 -9.14 5.26 -9.94
N LYS A 99 -9.06 4.46 -8.87
CA LYS A 99 -10.24 3.85 -8.22
C LYS A 99 -10.25 4.13 -6.73
N THR A 100 -11.41 4.51 -6.19
CA THR A 100 -11.66 4.39 -4.74
C THR A 100 -11.78 2.90 -4.42
N ILE A 101 -10.93 2.38 -3.53
CA ILE A 101 -10.97 0.97 -3.15
C ILE A 101 -11.52 0.77 -1.72
N MET A 102 -11.40 1.78 -0.84
CA MET A 102 -12.01 1.76 0.49
C MET A 102 -12.53 3.13 0.91
N SER A 103 -13.68 3.13 1.60
CA SER A 103 -14.29 4.32 2.23
C SER A 103 -14.00 4.44 3.73
N LYS A 104 -13.45 3.39 4.35
CA LYS A 104 -13.05 3.37 5.75
C LYS A 104 -11.78 2.54 5.88
N PHE A 105 -10.70 3.15 6.33
CA PHE A 105 -9.41 2.45 6.44
C PHE A 105 -9.44 1.30 7.44
N LYS A 106 -10.21 1.42 8.52
CA LYS A 106 -10.39 0.38 9.55
C LYS A 106 -10.64 -1.03 9.04
N PHE A 107 -11.24 -1.18 7.85
CA PHE A 107 -11.54 -2.49 7.25
C PHE A 107 -10.55 -2.89 6.15
N PHE A 108 -9.55 -2.07 5.84
CA PHE A 108 -8.63 -2.28 4.71
C PHE A 108 -7.82 -3.55 4.90
N PHE A 109 -7.09 -3.70 6.02
CA PHE A 109 -6.29 -4.90 6.29
C PHE A 109 -7.11 -6.18 6.29
N GLN A 110 -8.28 -6.17 6.94
CA GLN A 110 -9.21 -7.30 6.87
C GLN A 110 -9.68 -7.59 5.44
N SER A 111 -9.91 -6.56 4.62
CA SER A 111 -10.35 -6.73 3.23
C SER A 111 -9.29 -7.40 2.36
N LEU A 112 -8.00 -7.26 2.68
CA LEU A 112 -6.91 -7.93 1.96
C LEU A 112 -6.97 -9.46 2.09
N GLU A 113 -7.63 -10.00 3.13
CA GLU A 113 -7.84 -11.46 3.26
C GLU A 113 -8.81 -12.00 2.19
N SER A 114 -9.68 -11.15 1.62
CA SER A 114 -10.67 -11.55 0.63
C SER A 114 -10.08 -11.67 -0.77
N GLU A 115 -10.14 -12.88 -1.34
CA GLU A 115 -9.73 -13.11 -2.73
C GLU A 115 -10.51 -12.24 -3.72
N LYS A 116 -11.80 -12.02 -3.46
CA LYS A 116 -12.63 -11.13 -4.27
C LYS A 116 -12.10 -9.70 -4.22
N PHE A 117 -11.71 -9.20 -3.05
CA PHE A 117 -11.18 -7.84 -2.93
C PHE A 117 -9.87 -7.69 -3.71
N LYS A 118 -8.93 -8.61 -3.51
CA LYS A 118 -7.63 -8.61 -4.22
C LYS A 118 -7.80 -8.72 -5.73
N SER A 119 -8.73 -9.54 -6.21
CA SER A 119 -9.03 -9.69 -7.64
C SER A 119 -9.67 -8.43 -8.23
N ASP A 120 -10.71 -7.89 -7.59
CA ASP A 120 -11.54 -6.83 -8.17
C ASP A 120 -10.92 -5.43 -8.06
N TYR A 121 -10.23 -5.17 -6.94
CA TYR A 121 -9.68 -3.85 -6.64
C TYR A 121 -8.19 -3.76 -6.94
N LEU A 122 -7.39 -4.75 -6.53
CA LEU A 122 -5.93 -4.73 -6.71
C LEU A 122 -5.48 -5.34 -8.04
N MET A 123 -6.34 -6.15 -8.68
CA MET A 123 -6.05 -6.84 -9.93
C MET A 123 -4.73 -7.64 -9.83
N TRP A 124 -4.56 -8.36 -8.72
CA TRP A 124 -3.30 -8.97 -8.29
C TRP A 124 -2.94 -10.28 -9.00
N LYS A 125 -3.86 -10.87 -9.79
CA LYS A 125 -3.67 -12.18 -10.42
C LYS A 125 -2.42 -12.30 -11.30
N PRO A 126 -2.05 -11.31 -12.14
CA PRO A 126 -0.86 -11.46 -12.97
C PRO A 126 0.44 -11.58 -12.15
N TYR A 127 0.50 -10.96 -10.96
CA TYR A 127 1.62 -11.16 -10.04
C TYR A 127 1.70 -12.61 -9.56
N GLN A 128 0.58 -13.15 -9.11
CA GLN A 128 0.48 -14.55 -8.66
C GLN A 128 0.88 -15.54 -9.76
N GLU A 129 0.50 -15.26 -11.01
CA GLU A 129 0.91 -16.06 -12.17
C GLU A 129 2.40 -15.94 -12.46
N ALA A 130 2.98 -14.75 -12.31
CA ALA A 130 4.42 -14.53 -12.50
C ALA A 130 5.23 -15.32 -11.47
N VAL A 131 4.89 -15.19 -10.18
CA VAL A 131 5.58 -15.90 -9.08
C VAL A 131 5.56 -17.41 -9.29
N LYS A 132 4.43 -17.99 -9.72
CA LYS A 132 4.32 -19.42 -10.03
C LYS A 132 5.22 -19.87 -11.20
N LYS A 133 5.49 -18.99 -12.16
CA LYS A 133 6.33 -19.29 -13.33
C LYS A 133 7.82 -19.13 -13.04
N THR A 134 8.19 -18.13 -12.25
CA THR A 134 9.60 -17.75 -12.02
C THR A 134 10.19 -18.32 -10.73
N GLY A 135 9.35 -18.78 -9.80
CA GLY A 135 9.78 -19.28 -8.48
C GLY A 135 10.22 -18.18 -7.50
N ASN A 136 10.36 -16.93 -7.95
CA ASN A 136 10.77 -15.80 -7.14
C ASN A 136 9.84 -14.60 -7.34
N THR A 137 9.66 -13.85 -6.25
CA THR A 137 9.12 -12.50 -6.21
C THR A 137 10.28 -11.55 -6.54
N CYS A 138 10.29 -10.90 -7.70
CA CYS A 138 11.27 -9.84 -7.98
C CYS A 138 10.89 -8.60 -7.16
N LEU A 139 11.41 -8.52 -5.93
CA LEU A 139 11.59 -7.28 -5.16
C LEU A 139 12.96 -7.35 -4.48
#